data_AF-A0A531MF75-F1
#
_entry.id   AF-A0A531MF75-F1
#
_cell.length_a   1.000
_cell.length_b   1.000
_cell.length_c   1.000
_cell.angle_alpha   90.00
_cell.angle_beta   90.00
_cell.angle_gamma   90.00
#
_symmetry.space_group_name_H-M   'P 1'
#
loop_
_entity.id
_entity.type
_entity.pdbx_description
1 polymer ?
#
loop_
_entity_poly.entity_id
_entity_poly.type
_entity_poly.pdbx_seq_one_letter_code
_entity_poly.pdbx_strand_id
1 'polypeptide(L)'
;LQDILVRFERMRGKNVLWQPGMDHAGIATQMVVERRLMEKQIHRRDLTREEFIEKVWEWKAESGGLIFNQLKRLGASADWSRERFTMDEGLSKAVLEVFVSLYKEGLIYKDKRLVNWDPKLLTAISDLEVEQQEVNGNLWHFRYPIEGATFDPENPKTFIVVATTRPETMLGDTAVAVHPDDERFRQLVGKNVVLPIVGRRIPVVADEYSDPEKGSGAVKI
;
A
#
# COMPACT_ATOMS: atom_id res chain seq x y z
N LEU A 1 -5.00 3.33 -31.74
CA LEU A 1 -3.63 2.80 -32.00
C LEU A 1 -3.64 1.30 -32.28
N GLN A 2 -4.08 0.45 -31.34
CA GLN A 2 -4.12 -1.01 -31.52
C GLN A 2 -4.84 -1.44 -32.82
N ASP A 3 -6.05 -0.92 -33.05
CA ASP A 3 -6.83 -1.25 -34.26
C ASP A 3 -6.11 -0.91 -35.58
N ILE A 4 -5.36 0.19 -35.62
CA ILE A 4 -4.59 0.60 -36.81
C ILE A 4 -3.54 -0.47 -37.13
N LEU A 5 -2.78 -0.91 -36.12
CA LEU A 5 -1.76 -1.94 -36.28
C LEU A 5 -2.37 -3.28 -36.71
N VAL A 6 -3.49 -3.67 -36.08
CA VAL A 6 -4.19 -4.93 -36.38
C VAL A 6 -4.68 -4.94 -37.82
N ARG A 7 -5.32 -3.85 -38.28
CA ARG A 7 -5.80 -3.73 -39.66
C ARG A 7 -4.64 -3.72 -40.65
N PHE A 8 -3.60 -2.94 -40.37
CA PHE A 8 -2.40 -2.86 -41.22
C PHE A 8 -1.76 -4.24 -41.43
N GLU A 9 -1.49 -4.97 -40.35
CA GLU A 9 -0.86 -6.29 -40.44
C GLU A 9 -1.78 -7.35 -41.06
N ARG A 10 -3.10 -7.28 -40.80
CA ARG A 10 -4.09 -8.14 -41.47
C ARG A 10 -4.12 -7.90 -42.99
N MET A 11 -4.05 -6.63 -43.43
CA MET A 11 -3.98 -6.27 -44.85
C MET A 11 -2.66 -6.68 -45.52
N ARG A 12 -1.59 -6.86 -44.75
CA ARG A 12 -0.31 -7.44 -45.23
C ARG A 12 -0.34 -8.96 -45.36
N GLY A 13 -1.50 -9.59 -45.17
CA GLY A 13 -1.67 -11.04 -45.28
C GLY A 13 -1.22 -11.82 -44.05
N LYS A 14 -0.93 -11.16 -42.92
CA LYS A 14 -0.65 -11.86 -41.68
C LYS A 14 -1.93 -12.37 -41.02
N ASN A 15 -1.82 -13.51 -40.34
CA ASN A 15 -2.87 -14.00 -39.46
C ASN A 15 -2.78 -13.25 -38.11
N VAL A 16 -3.65 -12.27 -37.90
CA VAL A 16 -3.62 -11.37 -36.73
C VAL A 16 -4.82 -11.61 -35.83
N LEU A 17 -4.56 -11.98 -34.58
CA LEU A 17 -5.55 -12.04 -33.51
C LEU A 17 -5.46 -10.79 -32.65
N TRP A 18 -6.59 -10.09 -32.49
CA TRP A 18 -6.77 -9.08 -31.46
C TRP A 18 -7.88 -9.53 -30.53
N GLN A 19 -7.49 -10.12 -29.41
CA GLN A 19 -8.43 -10.60 -28.41
C GLN A 19 -8.85 -9.44 -27.48
N PRO A 20 -10.14 -9.06 -27.46
CA PRO A 20 -10.61 -8.07 -26.51
C PRO A 20 -10.75 -8.70 -25.12
N GLY A 21 -10.63 -7.88 -24.09
CA GLY A 21 -10.86 -8.32 -22.72
C GLY A 21 -11.23 -7.17 -21.80
N MET A 22 -11.88 -7.54 -20.69
CA MET A 22 -12.28 -6.63 -19.63
C MET A 22 -11.65 -7.06 -18.32
N ASP A 23 -11.21 -6.07 -17.55
CA ASP A 23 -10.72 -6.29 -16.21
C ASP A 23 -11.80 -6.01 -15.15
N HIS A 24 -11.88 -6.87 -14.14
CA HIS A 24 -12.66 -6.67 -12.93
C HIS A 24 -12.12 -5.55 -12.04
N ALA A 25 -10.85 -5.17 -12.17
CA ALA A 25 -10.20 -4.03 -11.51
C ALA A 25 -10.27 -4.01 -9.97
N GLY A 26 -10.59 -5.14 -9.33
CA GLY A 26 -10.59 -5.36 -7.87
C GLY A 26 -11.03 -4.15 -7.05
N ILE A 27 -10.05 -3.51 -6.40
CA ILE A 27 -10.22 -2.37 -5.49
C ILE A 27 -10.88 -1.16 -6.16
N ALA A 28 -10.58 -0.86 -7.43
CA ALA A 28 -11.15 0.27 -8.14
C ALA A 28 -12.65 0.07 -8.39
N THR A 29 -13.05 -1.14 -8.79
CA THR A 29 -14.48 -1.49 -8.96
C THR A 29 -15.21 -1.42 -7.64
N GLN A 30 -14.61 -1.95 -6.57
CA GLN A 30 -15.17 -1.87 -5.23
C GLN A 30 -15.42 -0.41 -4.81
N MET A 31 -14.45 0.49 -5.02
CA MET A 31 -14.59 1.91 -4.71
C MET A 31 -15.74 2.58 -5.47
N VAL A 32 -15.92 2.26 -6.75
CA VAL A 32 -17.00 2.84 -7.57
C VAL A 32 -18.37 2.33 -7.10
N VAL A 33 -18.48 1.03 -6.82
CA VAL A 33 -19.72 0.42 -6.32
C VAL A 33 -20.08 0.99 -4.94
N GLU A 34 -19.12 1.08 -4.02
CA GLU A 34 -19.33 1.68 -2.70
C GLU A 34 -19.78 3.15 -2.81
N ARG A 35 -19.19 3.94 -3.72
CA ARG A 35 -19.60 5.34 -3.95
C ARG A 35 -21.05 5.44 -4.44
N ARG A 36 -21.46 4.59 -5.38
CA ARG A 36 -22.85 4.54 -5.88
C ARG A 36 -23.85 4.09 -4.81
N LEU A 37 -23.47 3.14 -3.96
CA LEU A 37 -24.30 2.72 -2.83
C LEU A 37 -24.48 3.89 -1.84
N MET A 38 -23.41 4.65 -1.58
CA MET A 38 -23.48 5.84 -0.74
C MET A 38 -24.38 6.96 -1.31
N GLU A 39 -24.46 7.12 -2.63
CA GLU A 39 -25.43 8.06 -3.25
C GLU A 39 -26.88 7.68 -2.90
N LYS A 40 -27.14 6.40 -2.65
CA LYS A 40 -28.42 5.86 -2.17
C LYS A 40 -28.49 5.72 -0.65
N GLN A 41 -27.51 6.27 0.09
CA GLN A 41 -27.38 6.16 1.55
C GLN A 41 -27.28 4.71 2.08
N ILE A 42 -26.75 3.79 1.27
CA ILE A 42 -26.50 2.41 1.67
C ILE A 42 -25.00 2.27 1.97
N HIS A 43 -24.64 1.80 3.17
CA HIS A 43 -23.26 1.51 3.49
C HIS A 43 -22.92 0.04 3.18
N ARG A 44 -21.69 -0.21 2.72
CA ARG A 44 -21.19 -1.58 2.49
C ARG A 44 -21.34 -2.47 3.72
N ARG A 45 -21.19 -1.89 4.92
CA ARG A 45 -21.27 -2.61 6.20
C ARG A 45 -22.67 -3.09 6.53
N ASP A 46 -23.69 -2.54 5.87
CA ASP A 46 -25.08 -2.95 6.04
C ASP A 46 -25.42 -4.15 5.16
N LEU A 47 -24.52 -4.53 4.25
CA LEU A 47 -24.67 -5.65 3.33
C LEU A 47 -23.82 -6.84 3.79
N THR A 48 -24.36 -8.04 3.58
CA THR A 48 -23.57 -9.26 3.60
C THR A 48 -22.57 -9.28 2.43
N ARG A 49 -21.59 -10.18 2.51
CA ARG A 49 -20.60 -10.34 1.44
C ARG A 49 -21.28 -10.71 0.12
N GLU A 50 -22.25 -11.62 0.19
CA GLU A 50 -22.97 -12.16 -0.96
C GLU A 50 -23.79 -11.06 -1.65
N GLU A 51 -24.54 -10.27 -0.89
CA GLU A 51 -25.30 -9.12 -1.40
C GLU A 51 -24.38 -8.07 -2.04
N PHE A 52 -23.23 -7.79 -1.42
CA PHE A 52 -22.27 -6.84 -1.98
C PHE A 52 -21.68 -7.35 -3.30
N ILE A 53 -21.32 -8.64 -3.37
CA ILE A 53 -20.81 -9.27 -4.61
C ILE A 53 -21.86 -9.19 -5.71
N GLU A 54 -23.14 -9.40 -5.41
CA GLU A 54 -24.23 -9.24 -6.38
C GLU A 54 -24.26 -7.82 -6.94
N LYS A 55 -24.16 -6.79 -6.09
CA LYS A 55 -24.08 -5.39 -6.52
C LYS A 55 -22.87 -5.09 -7.41
N VAL A 56 -21.73 -5.74 -7.15
CA VAL A 56 -20.54 -5.63 -8.00
C VAL A 56 -20.80 -6.24 -9.39
N TRP A 57 -21.48 -7.38 -9.46
CA TRP A 57 -21.82 -8.01 -10.74
C TRP A 57 -22.88 -7.24 -11.52
N GLU A 58 -23.89 -6.69 -10.85
CA GLU A 58 -24.87 -5.76 -11.46
C GLU A 58 -24.14 -4.58 -12.13
N TRP A 59 -23.22 -3.95 -11.40
CA TRP A 59 -22.41 -2.85 -11.93
C TRP A 59 -21.53 -3.27 -13.11
N LYS A 60 -20.90 -4.45 -13.04
CA LYS A 60 -20.09 -4.99 -14.14
C LYS A 60 -20.93 -5.21 -15.39
N ALA A 61 -22.17 -5.67 -15.25
CA ALA A 61 -23.05 -5.85 -16.40
C ALA A 61 -23.40 -4.51 -17.07
N GLU A 62 -23.72 -3.48 -16.28
CA GLU A 62 -23.98 -2.12 -16.78
C GLU A 62 -22.74 -1.50 -17.45
N SER A 63 -21.62 -1.44 -16.72
CA SER A 63 -20.38 -0.80 -17.19
C SER A 63 -19.75 -1.56 -18.35
N GLY A 64 -19.76 -2.89 -18.28
CA GLY A 64 -19.18 -3.77 -19.28
C GLY A 64 -19.83 -3.61 -20.65
N GLY A 65 -21.16 -3.57 -20.68
CA GLY A 65 -21.92 -3.33 -21.91
C GLY A 65 -21.63 -1.96 -22.54
N LEU A 66 -21.42 -0.93 -21.72
CA LEU A 66 -21.10 0.42 -22.21
C LEU A 66 -19.72 0.47 -22.88
N ILE A 67 -18.68 -0.04 -22.23
CA ILE A 67 -17.30 -0.05 -22.77
C ILE A 67 -17.25 -0.81 -24.10
N PHE A 68 -17.92 -1.97 -24.15
CA PHE A 68 -18.00 -2.78 -25.35
C PHE A 68 -18.68 -2.04 -26.51
N ASN A 69 -19.82 -1.39 -26.26
CA ASN A 69 -20.53 -0.61 -27.26
C ASN A 69 -19.73 0.60 -27.75
N GLN A 70 -18.96 1.24 -26.88
CA GLN A 70 -18.04 2.33 -27.27
C GLN A 70 -16.98 1.83 -28.24
N LEU A 71 -16.31 0.72 -27.95
CA LEU A 71 -15.28 0.15 -28.85
C LEU A 71 -15.86 -0.28 -30.20
N LYS A 72 -17.05 -0.88 -30.21
CA LYS A 72 -17.77 -1.21 -31.45
C LYS A 72 -18.11 0.03 -32.25
N ARG A 73 -18.61 1.09 -31.60
CA ARG A 73 -18.95 2.37 -32.27
C ARG A 73 -17.72 3.07 -32.84
N LEU A 74 -16.55 2.91 -32.20
CA LEU A 74 -15.27 3.39 -32.72
C LEU A 74 -14.74 2.55 -33.90
N GLY A 75 -15.40 1.44 -34.24
CA GLY A 75 -15.01 0.57 -35.34
C GLY A 75 -13.84 -0.36 -35.00
N ALA A 76 -13.64 -0.72 -33.73
CA ALA A 76 -12.60 -1.68 -33.36
C ALA A 76 -12.80 -3.03 -34.07
N SER A 77 -11.77 -3.52 -34.77
CA SER A 77 -11.77 -4.79 -35.50
C SER A 77 -11.25 -5.98 -34.67
N ALA A 78 -11.53 -5.96 -33.36
CA ALA A 78 -11.20 -7.01 -32.43
C ALA A 78 -12.04 -8.27 -32.68
N ASP A 79 -11.52 -9.43 -32.28
CA ASP A 79 -12.26 -10.70 -32.33
C ASP A 79 -13.22 -10.81 -31.13
N TRP A 80 -14.41 -10.24 -31.29
CA TRP A 80 -15.46 -10.24 -30.27
C TRP A 80 -15.92 -11.64 -29.84
N SER A 81 -15.73 -12.67 -30.68
CA SER A 81 -16.10 -14.04 -30.33
C SER A 81 -15.21 -14.64 -29.23
N ARG A 82 -14.05 -14.02 -28.99
CA ARG A 82 -13.02 -14.47 -28.03
C ARG A 82 -12.86 -13.54 -26.84
N GLU A 83 -13.85 -12.71 -26.56
CA GLU A 83 -13.83 -11.81 -25.41
C GLU A 83 -13.51 -12.56 -24.11
N ARG A 84 -12.67 -11.95 -23.28
CA ARG A 84 -12.31 -12.47 -21.95
C ARG A 84 -12.64 -11.50 -20.84
N PHE A 85 -12.92 -12.03 -19.66
CA PHE A 85 -13.09 -11.26 -18.45
C PHE A 85 -12.20 -11.84 -17.36
N THR A 86 -11.49 -11.02 -16.59
CA THR A 86 -10.47 -11.52 -15.66
C THR A 86 -11.00 -12.45 -14.56
N MET A 87 -12.30 -12.39 -14.22
CA MET A 87 -12.96 -13.38 -13.35
C MET A 87 -13.81 -14.40 -14.11
N ASP A 88 -13.63 -14.57 -15.42
CA ASP A 88 -14.23 -15.69 -16.15
C ASP A 88 -13.60 -17.02 -15.73
N GLU A 89 -14.28 -18.13 -16.03
CA GLU A 89 -13.85 -19.46 -15.61
C GLU A 89 -12.44 -19.81 -16.11
N GLY A 90 -12.10 -19.41 -17.34
CA GLY A 90 -10.82 -19.74 -17.96
C GLY A 90 -9.66 -18.97 -17.32
N LEU A 91 -9.81 -17.66 -17.16
CA LEU A 91 -8.78 -16.82 -16.54
C LEU A 91 -8.66 -17.07 -15.04
N SER A 92 -9.76 -17.37 -14.35
CA SER A 92 -9.72 -17.75 -12.93
C SER A 92 -8.93 -19.05 -12.71
N LYS A 93 -9.12 -20.05 -13.58
CA LYS A 93 -8.30 -21.28 -13.55
C LYS A 93 -6.83 -21.00 -13.83
N ALA A 94 -6.52 -20.12 -14.78
CA ALA A 94 -5.15 -19.74 -15.09
C ALA A 94 -4.44 -19.06 -13.90
N VAL A 95 -5.12 -18.15 -13.20
CA VAL A 95 -4.58 -17.51 -11.99
C VAL A 95 -4.32 -18.54 -10.88
N LEU A 96 -5.24 -19.48 -10.68
CA LEU A 96 -5.06 -20.54 -9.68
C LEU A 96 -3.85 -21.43 -10.01
N GLU A 97 -3.70 -21.83 -11.26
CA GLU A 97 -2.57 -22.64 -11.72
C GLU A 97 -1.23 -21.93 -11.46
N VAL A 98 -1.13 -20.65 -11.83
CA VAL A 98 0.08 -19.84 -11.61
C VAL A 98 0.37 -19.68 -10.12
N PHE A 99 -0.64 -19.36 -9.30
CA PHE A 99 -0.47 -19.23 -7.86
C PHE A 99 0.05 -20.53 -7.23
N VAL A 100 -0.56 -21.67 -7.56
CA VAL A 100 -0.16 -22.97 -7.03
C VAL A 100 1.25 -23.37 -7.50
N SER A 101 1.60 -23.06 -8.74
CA SER A 101 2.94 -23.34 -9.28
C SER A 101 4.01 -22.54 -8.56
N LEU A 102 3.83 -21.21 -8.46
CA LEU A 102 4.76 -20.33 -7.76
C LEU A 102 4.86 -20.65 -6.25
N TYR A 103 3.77 -21.09 -5.63
CA TYR A 103 3.79 -21.57 -4.25
C TYR A 103 4.61 -22.86 -4.10
N LYS A 104 4.43 -23.85 -5.00
CA LYS A 104 5.21 -25.10 -4.99
C LYS A 104 6.70 -24.87 -5.26
N GLU A 105 7.04 -23.84 -6.03
CA GLU A 105 8.42 -23.40 -6.28
C GLU A 105 9.04 -22.62 -5.10
N GLY A 106 8.26 -22.32 -4.06
CA GLY A 106 8.73 -21.55 -2.90
C GLY A 106 8.84 -20.04 -3.12
N LEU A 107 8.27 -19.52 -4.23
CA LEU A 107 8.27 -18.09 -4.56
C LEU A 107 7.13 -17.32 -3.90
N ILE A 108 6.06 -18.02 -3.49
CA ILE A 108 4.96 -17.47 -2.70
C ILE A 108 5.01 -18.04 -1.28
N TYR A 109 4.92 -17.17 -0.29
CA TYR A 109 4.90 -17.54 1.12
C TYR A 109 3.95 -16.63 1.91
N LYS A 110 3.64 -17.03 3.15
CA LYS A 110 2.84 -16.25 4.09
C LYS A 110 3.68 -15.94 5.32
N ASP A 111 3.87 -14.66 5.60
CA ASP A 111 4.58 -14.18 6.78
C ASP A 111 4.02 -12.84 7.27
N LYS A 112 4.50 -12.36 8.42
CA LYS A 112 4.20 -11.03 8.96
C LYS A 112 5.22 -10.03 8.44
N ARG A 113 4.76 -9.10 7.62
CA ARG A 113 5.57 -7.99 7.08
C ARG A 113 4.83 -6.67 7.30
N LEU A 114 5.57 -5.56 7.34
CA LEU A 114 4.98 -4.23 7.23
C LEU A 114 4.31 -4.11 5.84
N VAL A 115 3.05 -3.70 5.84
CA VAL A 115 2.26 -3.51 4.62
C VAL A 115 1.67 -2.10 4.64
N ASN A 116 1.43 -1.53 3.46
CA ASN A 116 0.61 -0.34 3.34
C ASN A 116 -0.85 -0.74 3.58
N TRP A 117 -1.50 -0.09 4.55
CA TRP A 117 -2.87 -0.39 4.93
C TRP A 117 -3.78 0.80 4.64
N ASP A 118 -4.83 0.59 3.86
CA ASP A 118 -5.87 1.60 3.63
C ASP A 118 -6.93 1.50 4.74
N PRO A 119 -7.06 2.51 5.63
CA PRO A 119 -8.02 2.48 6.74
C PRO A 119 -9.48 2.68 6.29
N LYS A 120 -9.71 3.19 5.08
CA LYS A 120 -11.06 3.38 4.52
C LYS A 120 -11.56 2.09 3.88
N LEU A 121 -10.73 1.45 3.06
CA LEU A 121 -11.09 0.22 2.35
C LEU A 121 -10.91 -1.04 3.19
N LEU A 122 -10.07 -0.94 4.24
CA LEU A 122 -9.74 -2.01 5.17
C LEU A 122 -9.02 -3.17 4.48
N THR A 123 -8.00 -2.84 3.68
CA THR A 123 -7.19 -3.81 2.95
C THR A 123 -5.74 -3.36 2.89
N ALA A 124 -4.84 -4.33 2.69
CA ALA A 124 -3.48 -4.05 2.27
C ALA A 124 -3.47 -3.62 0.79
N ILE A 125 -2.56 -2.71 0.45
CA ILE A 125 -2.33 -2.21 -0.91
C ILE A 125 -0.84 -2.35 -1.28
N SER A 126 -0.56 -2.57 -2.55
CA SER A 126 0.83 -2.70 -3.03
C SER A 126 1.54 -1.34 -3.04
N ASP A 127 2.87 -1.33 -3.03
CA ASP A 127 3.65 -0.07 -3.12
C ASP A 127 3.32 0.72 -4.40
N LEU A 128 2.98 0.03 -5.50
CA LEU A 128 2.60 0.63 -6.78
C LEU A 128 1.20 1.28 -6.76
N GLU A 129 0.38 0.96 -5.76
CA GLU A 129 -0.95 1.55 -5.56
C GLU A 129 -0.91 2.78 -4.64
N VAL A 130 0.26 3.11 -4.06
CA VAL A 130 0.42 4.25 -3.15
C VAL A 130 0.98 5.44 -3.92
N GLU A 131 0.21 6.54 -3.93
CA GLU A 131 0.68 7.82 -4.42
C GLU A 131 1.23 8.65 -3.24
N GLN A 132 2.47 9.12 -3.36
CA GLN A 132 3.09 10.00 -2.38
C GLN A 132 2.73 11.46 -2.68
N GLN A 133 2.15 12.15 -1.71
CA GLN A 133 1.77 13.56 -1.83
C GLN A 133 2.46 14.39 -0.76
N GLU A 134 3.03 15.52 -1.15
CA GLU A 134 3.66 16.44 -0.21
C GLU A 134 2.58 17.25 0.53
N VAL A 135 2.65 17.24 1.86
CA VAL A 135 1.69 17.94 2.73
C VAL A 135 2.44 18.68 3.83
N ASN A 136 1.93 19.87 4.19
CA ASN A 136 2.45 20.59 5.34
C ASN A 136 2.10 19.83 6.63
N GLY A 137 3.12 19.55 7.44
CA GLY A 137 2.99 18.84 8.71
C GLY A 137 3.70 19.55 9.85
N ASN A 138 3.73 18.90 11.01
CA ASN A 138 4.47 19.35 12.18
C ASN A 138 5.63 18.40 12.46
N LEU A 139 6.77 18.95 12.89
CA LEU A 139 7.91 18.16 13.38
C LEU A 139 7.99 18.30 14.90
N TRP A 140 7.71 17.21 15.61
CA TRP A 140 7.66 17.15 17.06
C TRP A 140 9.01 16.72 17.62
N HIS A 141 9.41 17.31 18.76
CA HIS A 141 10.64 16.98 19.45
C HIS A 141 10.33 16.45 20.85
N PHE A 142 10.66 15.20 21.09
CA PHE A 142 10.41 14.52 22.36
C PHE A 142 11.73 14.23 23.09
N ARG A 143 11.73 14.42 24.41
CA ARG A 143 12.88 14.09 25.26
C ARG A 143 12.66 12.72 25.89
N TYR A 144 13.56 11.78 25.62
CA TYR A 144 13.55 10.43 26.17
C TYR A 144 14.62 10.36 27.25
N PRO A 145 14.25 10.22 28.53
CA PRO A 145 15.21 10.13 29.62
C PRO A 145 16.21 8.99 29.42
N ILE A 146 17.50 9.24 29.70
CA ILE A 146 18.53 8.20 29.67
C ILE A 146 18.37 7.31 30.90
N GLU A 147 18.44 5.99 30.71
CA GLU A 147 18.36 5.04 31.82
C GLU A 147 19.44 5.33 32.87
N GLY A 148 19.03 5.42 34.14
CA GLY A 148 19.93 5.66 35.27
C GLY A 148 20.29 7.14 35.50
N ALA A 149 19.91 8.06 34.60
CA ALA A 149 20.00 9.49 34.84
C ALA A 149 18.71 10.02 35.48
N THR A 150 18.82 10.94 36.44
CA THR A 150 17.66 11.73 36.89
C THR A 150 17.30 12.69 35.78
N PHE A 151 16.09 12.57 35.24
CA PHE A 151 15.61 13.45 34.17
C PHE A 151 15.59 14.91 34.64
N ASP A 152 16.25 15.77 33.89
CA ASP A 152 16.26 17.22 34.08
C ASP A 152 16.14 17.90 32.70
N PRO A 153 15.03 18.62 32.42
CA PRO A 153 14.79 19.24 31.12
C PRO A 153 15.83 20.31 30.74
N GLU A 154 16.54 20.88 31.71
CA GLU A 154 17.58 21.89 31.49
C GLU A 154 18.96 21.25 31.25
N ASN A 155 19.13 19.96 31.57
CA ASN A 155 20.38 19.24 31.40
C ASN A 155 20.31 18.23 30.23
N PRO A 156 20.91 18.56 29.06
CA PRO A 156 20.85 17.71 27.87
C PRO A 156 21.60 16.37 28.01
N LYS A 157 22.35 16.16 29.11
CA LYS A 157 22.99 14.86 29.39
C LYS A 157 22.05 13.85 30.03
N THR A 158 20.82 14.24 30.36
CA THR A 158 19.85 13.38 31.05
C THR A 158 18.80 12.79 30.12
N PHE A 159 18.76 13.21 28.86
CA PHE A 159 17.81 12.72 27.86
C PHE A 159 18.42 12.75 26.45
N ILE A 160 17.82 12.00 25.53
CA ILE A 160 18.02 12.17 24.08
C ILE A 160 16.78 12.85 23.50
N VAL A 161 16.99 13.75 22.53
CA VAL A 161 15.88 14.37 21.78
C VAL A 161 15.64 13.54 20.54
N VAL A 162 14.39 13.13 20.31
CA VAL A 162 13.94 12.42 19.11
C VAL A 162 12.98 13.32 18.34
N ALA A 163 13.19 13.44 17.03
CA ALA A 163 12.33 14.22 16.14
C ALA A 163 11.40 13.29 15.35
N THR A 164 10.10 13.59 15.29
CA THR A 164 9.11 12.77 14.56
C THR A 164 7.96 13.61 14.00
N THR A 165 7.45 13.22 12.83
CA THR A 165 6.20 13.76 12.27
C THR A 165 4.96 13.02 12.78
N ARG A 166 5.15 11.89 13.47
CA ARG A 166 4.08 10.98 13.93
C ARG A 166 4.16 10.77 15.44
N PRO A 167 3.77 11.76 16.26
CA PRO A 167 3.85 11.69 17.72
C PRO A 167 3.06 10.51 18.30
N GLU A 168 1.95 10.13 17.67
CA GLU A 168 1.09 9.02 18.08
C GLU A 168 1.78 7.66 18.02
N THR A 169 2.82 7.52 17.18
CA THR A 169 3.58 6.27 17.07
C THR A 169 4.64 6.10 18.14
N MET A 170 4.95 7.16 18.92
CA MET A 170 5.93 7.11 20.00
C MET A 170 5.65 5.98 21.01
N LEU A 171 4.38 5.74 21.32
CA LEU A 171 3.98 4.70 22.28
C LEU A 171 4.40 3.28 21.85
N GLY A 172 4.62 3.08 20.55
CA GLY A 172 5.05 1.81 19.96
C GLY A 172 6.56 1.63 19.94
N ASP A 173 7.36 2.66 20.20
CA ASP A 173 8.80 2.68 19.94
C ASP A 173 9.54 1.55 20.65
N THR A 174 10.37 0.86 19.90
CA THR A 174 11.15 -0.31 20.31
C THR A 174 12.63 -0.01 20.44
N ALA A 175 13.14 1.05 19.80
CA ALA A 175 14.51 1.52 19.90
C ALA A 175 14.62 3.01 19.49
N VAL A 176 15.79 3.61 19.77
CA VAL A 176 16.20 4.89 19.19
C VAL A 176 17.46 4.64 18.36
N ALA A 177 17.40 4.92 17.06
CA ALA A 177 18.55 4.86 16.16
C ALA A 177 19.29 6.19 16.14
N VAL A 178 20.62 6.12 16.13
CA VAL A 178 21.53 7.25 15.95
C VAL A 178 22.63 6.85 14.96
N HIS A 179 23.16 7.81 14.21
CA HIS A 179 24.24 7.51 13.27
C HIS A 179 25.52 7.11 14.03
N PRO A 180 26.28 6.08 13.59
CA PRO A 180 27.49 5.63 14.27
C PRO A 180 28.57 6.72 14.40
N ASP A 181 28.67 7.59 13.39
CA ASP A 181 29.64 8.70 13.35
C ASP A 181 29.15 9.98 14.04
N ASP A 182 27.93 10.00 14.58
CA ASP A 182 27.45 11.16 15.33
C ASP A 182 28.07 11.18 16.74
N GLU A 183 29.12 12.00 16.90
CA GLU A 183 29.85 12.14 18.17
C GLU A 183 28.95 12.54 19.34
N ARG A 184 27.81 13.20 19.09
CA ARG A 184 26.84 13.60 20.13
C ARG A 184 26.24 12.40 20.85
N PHE A 185 26.05 11.29 20.13
CA PHE A 185 25.31 10.12 20.64
C PHE A 185 26.16 8.86 20.76
N ARG A 186 27.43 8.88 20.32
CA ARG A 186 28.33 7.73 20.35
C ARG A 186 28.44 7.06 21.73
N GLN A 187 28.39 7.84 22.81
CA GLN A 187 28.43 7.33 24.19
C GLN A 187 27.11 6.74 24.69
N LEU A 188 26.02 6.92 23.95
CA LEU A 188 24.69 6.41 24.27
C LEU A 188 24.39 5.10 23.55
N VAL A 189 25.08 4.77 22.45
CA VAL A 189 24.92 3.49 21.75
C VAL A 189 25.14 2.32 22.70
N GLY A 190 24.18 1.39 22.73
CA GLY A 190 24.17 0.23 23.63
C GLY A 190 23.61 0.51 25.03
N LYS A 191 23.35 1.78 25.39
CA LYS A 191 22.58 2.13 26.60
C LYS A 191 21.09 2.12 26.29
N ASN A 192 20.26 2.14 27.33
CA ASN A 192 18.82 2.29 27.17
C ASN A 192 18.37 3.72 27.48
N VAL A 193 17.23 4.08 26.90
CA VAL A 193 16.43 5.23 27.27
C VAL A 193 15.07 4.75 27.76
N VAL A 194 14.40 5.58 28.55
CA VAL A 194 13.06 5.32 29.05
C VAL A 194 12.07 5.98 28.10
N LEU A 195 11.18 5.18 27.52
CA LEU A 195 10.10 5.65 26.68
C LEU A 195 9.15 6.53 27.50
N PRO A 196 8.95 7.82 27.16
CA PRO A 196 8.04 8.69 27.89
C PRO A 196 6.62 8.11 27.95
N ILE A 197 5.89 8.38 29.04
CA ILE A 197 4.52 7.90 29.32
C ILE A 197 4.44 6.39 29.60
N VAL A 198 5.08 5.55 28.78
CA VAL A 198 5.03 4.08 28.88
C VAL A 198 5.99 3.55 29.95
N GLY A 199 7.14 4.20 30.15
CA GLY A 199 8.17 3.77 31.11
C GLY A 199 8.98 2.54 30.69
N ARG A 200 8.79 2.06 29.45
CA ARG A 200 9.55 0.93 28.88
C ARG A 200 10.99 1.36 28.59
N ARG A 201 11.94 0.47 28.87
CA ARG A 201 13.35 0.66 28.48
C ARG A 201 13.53 0.21 27.04
N ILE A 202 14.11 1.06 26.22
CA ILE A 202 14.40 0.76 24.81
C ILE A 202 15.87 1.09 24.52
N PRO A 203 16.57 0.26 23.72
CA PRO A 203 17.98 0.46 23.42
C PRO A 203 18.19 1.64 22.47
N VAL A 204 19.34 2.29 22.63
CA VAL A 204 19.91 3.18 21.61
C VAL A 204 20.82 2.34 20.71
N VAL A 205 20.53 2.31 19.41
CA VAL A 205 21.25 1.50 18.42
C VAL A 205 21.97 2.39 17.41
N ALA A 206 23.12 1.94 16.93
CA ALA A 206 23.81 2.61 15.84
C ALA A 206 23.24 2.11 14.50
N ASP A 207 22.81 3.04 13.64
CA ASP A 207 22.25 2.74 12.33
C ASP A 207 22.62 3.86 11.34
N GLU A 208 23.22 3.50 10.20
CA GLU A 208 23.60 4.42 9.13
C GLU A 208 22.39 5.06 8.42
N TYR A 209 21.20 4.49 8.56
CA TYR A 209 19.96 5.08 8.06
C TYR A 209 19.57 6.39 8.77
N SER A 210 20.05 6.59 10.01
CA SER A 210 19.79 7.81 10.77
C SER A 210 20.65 8.95 10.25
N ASP A 211 20.04 10.02 9.73
CA ASP A 211 20.75 11.18 9.19
C ASP A 211 21.05 12.21 10.30
N PRO A 212 22.32 12.49 10.66
CA PRO A 212 22.69 13.44 11.71
C PRO A 212 22.18 14.87 11.49
N GLU A 213 21.94 15.27 10.23
CA GLU A 213 21.54 16.61 9.85
C GLU A 213 20.00 16.80 9.88
N LYS A 214 19.23 15.71 9.94
CA LYS A 214 17.75 15.78 9.95
C LYS A 214 17.17 15.81 11.35
N GLY A 215 16.40 16.85 11.63
CA GLY A 215 15.70 17.02 12.90
C GLY A 215 16.67 17.05 14.08
N SER A 216 16.71 15.96 14.84
CA SER A 216 17.60 15.81 16.01
C SER A 216 18.84 14.94 15.74
N GLY A 217 18.90 14.24 14.60
CA GLY A 217 19.89 13.18 14.34
C GLY A 217 19.58 11.83 14.99
N ALA A 218 18.57 11.78 15.86
CA ALA A 218 18.07 10.55 16.48
C ALA A 218 16.65 10.21 15.97
N VAL A 219 16.46 8.97 15.54
CA VAL A 219 15.22 8.47 14.93
C VAL A 219 14.59 7.40 15.82
N LYS A 220 13.29 7.52 16.08
CA LYS A 220 12.53 6.45 16.75
C LYS A 220 12.25 5.28 15.80
N ILE A 221 12.37 4.05 16.31
CA ILE A 221 12.00 2.80 15.63
C ILE A 221 10.73 2.24 16.24
#